data_AF-A0A085ESY6-F1
#
_entry.id   AF-A0A085ESY6-F1
#
_cell.length_a   1.000
_cell.length_b   1.000
_cell.length_c   1.000
_cell.angle_alpha   90.00
_cell.angle_beta   90.00
_cell.angle_gamma   90.00
#
_symmetry.space_group_name_H-M   'P 1'
#
loop_
_entity.id
_entity.type
_entity.pdbx_description
1 polymer ?
#
loop_
_entity_poly.entity_id
_entity_poly.type
_entity_poly.pdbx_seq_one_letter_code
_entity_poly.pdbx_strand_id
1 'polypeptide(L)' 'MIFLESPILGEPKEVWTDWLAELRTMDQRDESVKYAIRNAEISIQAMEEAEAQYEACAA' A
#
# COMPACT_ATOMS: atom_id res chain seq x y z
N MET A 1 0.40 6.23 20.81
CA MET A 1 0.12 5.37 19.64
C MET A 1 -0.34 6.30 18.54
N ILE A 2 0.44 6.45 17.47
CA ILE A 2 0.00 7.20 16.29
C ILE A 2 -0.88 6.24 15.51
N PHE A 3 -2.14 6.60 15.30
CA PHE A 3 -3.01 5.89 14.36
C PHE A 3 -2.79 6.54 13.00
N LEU A 4 -2.10 5.83 12.10
CA LEU A 4 -2.11 6.19 10.69
C LEU A 4 -3.44 5.72 10.10
N GLU A 5 -4.22 6.65 9.56
CA GLU A 5 -5.43 6.29 8.84
C GLU A 5 -5.04 5.56 7.55
N SER A 6 -5.63 4.39 7.33
CA SER A 6 -5.45 3.66 6.07
C SER A 6 -5.96 4.52 4.91
N PRO A 7 -5.27 4.55 3.77
CA PRO A 7 -5.82 5.12 2.55
C PRO A 7 -7.15 4.46 2.18
N ILE A 8 -8.03 5.22 1.53
CA ILE A 8 -9.31 4.74 1.04
C ILE A 8 -9.07 3.89 -0.22
N LEU A 9 -9.91 2.85 -0.43
CA LEU A 9 -9.89 2.09 -1.66
C LEU A 9 -10.14 3.00 -2.87
N GLY A 10 -9.23 2.97 -3.84
CA GLY A 10 -9.26 3.84 -5.03
C GLY A 10 -8.41 5.10 -4.91
N GLU A 11 -7.78 5.36 -3.76
CA GLU A 11 -6.70 6.35 -3.68
C GLU A 11 -5.55 5.98 -4.63
N PRO A 12 -4.81 6.98 -5.15
CA PRO A 12 -3.67 6.75 -6.02
C PRO A 12 -2.62 5.84 -5.38
N LYS A 13 -1.90 5.10 -6.23
CA LYS A 13 -0.81 4.21 -5.79
C LYS A 13 0.23 4.95 -4.95
N GLU A 14 0.51 6.21 -5.27
CA GLU A 14 1.45 7.07 -4.54
C GLU A 14 1.06 7.22 -3.06
N VAL A 15 -0.23 7.41 -2.78
CA VAL A 15 -0.75 7.55 -1.41
C VAL A 15 -0.53 6.26 -0.63
N TRP A 16 -0.75 5.10 -1.28
CA TRP A 16 -0.48 3.80 -0.67
C TRP A 16 1.02 3.57 -0.45
N THR A 17 1.88 3.97 -1.37
CA THR A 17 3.34 3.86 -1.21
C THR A 17 3.89 4.75 -0.11
N ASP A 18 3.37 5.97 0.02
CA ASP A 18 3.75 6.91 1.08
C ASP A 18 3.30 6.38 2.45
N TRP A 19 2.06 5.88 2.53
CA TRP A 19 1.56 5.24 3.75
C TRP A 19 2.37 4.00 4.15
N LEU A 20 2.76 3.16 3.18
CA LEU A 20 3.66 2.03 3.42
C LEU A 20 5.04 2.49 3.94
N ALA A 21 5.58 3.58 3.40
CA ALA A 21 6.84 4.14 3.86
C ALA A 21 6.72 4.59 5.32
N GLU A 22 5.64 5.28 5.70
CA GLU A 22 5.37 5.68 7.07
C GLU A 22 5.21 4.48 8.01
N LEU A 23 4.43 3.46 7.63
CA LEU A 23 4.27 2.22 8.41
C LEU A 23 5.60 1.53 8.69
N ARG A 24 6.53 1.53 7.72
CA ARG A 24 7.86 0.92 7.88
C ARG A 24 8.75 1.66 8.87
N THR A 25 8.48 2.94 9.14
CA THR A 25 9.18 3.71 10.18
C THR A 25 8.67 3.42 11.59
N MET A 26 7.49 2.80 11.72
CA MET A 26 6.90 2.44 13.00
C MET A 26 7.53 1.16 13.57
N ASP A 27 7.35 0.93 14.88
CA ASP A 27 7.82 -0.30 15.53
C ASP A 27 7.05 -1.53 15.01
N GLN A 28 7.74 -2.36 14.23
CA GLN A 28 7.18 -3.56 13.63
C GLN A 28 7.03 -4.72 14.62
N ARG A 29 7.33 -4.55 15.92
CA ARG A 29 6.99 -5.56 16.94
C ARG A 29 5.48 -5.66 17.18
N ASP A 30 4.74 -4.62 16.81
CA ASP A 30 3.29 -4.62 16.84
C ASP A 30 2.72 -5.40 15.63
N GLU A 31 1.95 -6.45 15.92
CA GLU A 31 1.31 -7.27 14.89
C GLU A 31 0.34 -6.47 14.02
N SER A 32 -0.26 -5.39 14.54
CA SER A 32 -1.13 -4.51 13.76
C SER A 32 -0.35 -3.75 12.67
N VAL A 33 0.87 -3.31 12.97
CA VAL A 33 1.75 -2.63 12.02
C VAL A 33 2.21 -3.61 10.94
N LYS A 34 2.60 -4.84 11.32
CA LYS A 34 2.94 -5.88 10.34
C LYS A 34 1.77 -6.21 9.40
N TYR A 35 0.57 -6.31 9.96
CA TYR A 35 -0.64 -6.57 9.19
C TYR A 35 -0.94 -5.42 8.22
N ALA A 36 -0.80 -4.18 8.67
CA ALA A 36 -0.98 -2.99 7.83
C ALA A 36 0.05 -2.94 6.68
N ILE A 37 1.33 -3.21 6.97
CA ILE A 37 2.41 -3.27 5.96
C ILE A 37 2.05 -4.30 4.89
N ARG A 38 1.68 -5.51 5.31
CA ARG A 38 1.35 -6.59 4.38
C ARG A 38 0.16 -6.24 3.48
N ASN A 39 -0.87 -5.61 4.05
CA ASN A 39 -2.03 -5.18 3.26
C ASN A 39 -1.66 -4.07 2.27
N ALA A 40 -0.84 -3.10 2.67
CA ALA A 40 -0.36 -2.06 1.77
C ALA A 40 0.44 -2.65 0.60
N GLU A 41 1.35 -3.59 0.88
CA GLU A 41 2.15 -4.28 -0.15
C GLU A 41 1.26 -5.02 -1.16
N ILE A 42 0.23 -5.74 -0.68
CA ILE A 42 -0.73 -6.44 -1.55
C ILE A 42 -1.50 -5.45 -2.43
N SER A 43 -2.00 -4.34 -1.86
CA SER A 43 -2.74 -3.33 -2.61
C SER A 43 -1.87 -2.68 -3.69
N ILE A 44 -0.63 -2.31 -3.36
CA ILE A 44 0.33 -1.72 -4.30
C ILE A 44 0.63 -2.69 -5.45
N GLN A 45 0.89 -3.96 -5.12
CA GLN A 45 1.15 -4.98 -6.14
C GLN A 45 -0.06 -5.17 -7.07
N ALA A 46 -1.28 -5.21 -6.52
CA ALA A 46 -2.49 -5.32 -7.33
C ALA A 46 -2.67 -4.11 -8.29
N MET A 47 -2.31 -2.91 -7.84
CA MET A 47 -2.31 -1.72 -8.70
C MET A 47 -1.27 -1.82 -9.82
N GLU A 48 -0.06 -2.29 -9.52
CA GLU A 48 1.00 -2.52 -10.52
C GLU A 48 0.61 -3.55 -11.57
N GLU A 49 0.01 -4.66 -11.15
CA GLU A 49 -0.48 -5.69 -12.06
C GLU A 49 -1.60 -5.15 -12.96
N ALA A 50 -2.50 -4.33 -12.41
CA ALA A 50 -3.55 -3.67 -13.19
C ALA A 50 -2.95 -2.70 -14.22
N GLU A 51 -2.02 -1.83 -13.82
CA GLU A 51 -1.31 -0.89 -14.70
C GLU A 51 -0.61 -1.63 -15.85
N ALA A 52 0.13 -2.70 -15.55
CA ALA A 52 0.81 -3.50 -16.55
C ALA A 52 -0.16 -4.17 -17.56
N GLN A 53 -1.33 -4.63 -17.10
CA GLN A 53 -2.35 -5.18 -17.98
C GLN A 53 -2.97 -4.11 -18.90
N TYR A 54 -3.20 -2.89 -18.40
CA TYR A 54 -3.68 -1.78 -19.22
C TYR A 54 -2.66 -1.40 -20.29
N GLU A 55 -1.38 -1.28 -19.93
CA GLU A 55 -0.31 -0.97 -20.89
C GLU A 55 -0.19 -2.06 -21.96
N ALA A 56 -0.26 -3.33 -21.58
CA ALA A 56 -0.22 -4.46 -22.51
C ALA A 56 -1.43 -4.52 -23.46
N CYS A 57 -2.59 -4.01 -23.05
CA CYS A 57 -3.80 -3.95 -23.87
C CYS A 57 -3.84 -2.70 -24.76
N ALA A 58 -3.16 -1.63 -24.36
CA ALA A 58 -3.06 -0.37 -25.10
C ALA A 58 -1.94 -0.36 -26.16
N ALA A 59 -1.01 -1.32 -26.12
CA ALA A 59 0.08 -1.51 -27.07
C ALA A 59 -0.31 -2.39 -28.27
#